data_AF-A0A939LYB5-F1
#
_entry.id   AF-A0A939LYB5-F1
#
_cell.length_a   1.000
_cell.length_b   1.000
_cell.length_c   1.000
_cell.angle_alpha   90.00
_cell.angle_beta   90.00
_cell.angle_gamma   90.00
#
_symmetry.space_group_name_H-M   'P 1'
#
loop_
_entity.id
_entity.type
_entity.pdbx_description
1 polymer ?
#
loop_
_entity_poly.entity_id
_entity_poly.type
_entity_poly.pdbx_seq_one_letter_code
_entity_poly.pdbx_strand_id
1 'polypeptide(L)'
;MTEGPPLERVRLARALFPDLAAELDGALARHGGDDTASFDDWLDGAATEMLGGIGFDEVADPAISARFEAAFAAARAAADRLGAPLPEPEAFTAAGVPFERLASAMAADPELLPVPAPHGLGSERWRRAFAHGDVDGLVLATEALREFDALDALDATPTGEAAPPAVEAPGGVRWTLRLVPAGHRPARLGLGFSHGPHPTLPEMLMLQLMRVMSGEPPVDAESFTWLSGSLADGRLAARHVYDASDGVVRISCREVGSQGPHLGARPPVG
;
A
#
# COMPACT_ATOMS: atom_id res chain seq x y z
N MET A 1 -27.16 -4.03 -35.77
CA MET A 1 -25.73 -3.70 -35.61
C MET A 1 -24.98 -5.00 -35.42
N THR A 2 -24.56 -5.60 -36.53
CA THR A 2 -23.73 -6.80 -36.56
C THR A 2 -22.30 -6.40 -36.22
N GLU A 3 -21.75 -6.98 -35.14
CA GLU A 3 -20.32 -6.91 -34.88
C GLU A 3 -19.58 -7.49 -36.08
N GLY A 4 -18.77 -6.67 -36.77
CA GLY A 4 -17.91 -7.15 -37.85
C GLY A 4 -16.99 -8.28 -37.34
N PRO A 5 -16.63 -9.25 -38.20
CA PRO A 5 -15.84 -10.40 -37.79
C PRO A 5 -14.55 -9.94 -37.09
N PRO A 6 -14.05 -10.68 -36.09
CA PRO A 6 -12.87 -10.29 -35.27
C PRO A 6 -11.67 -9.81 -36.09
N LEU A 7 -11.50 -10.37 -37.29
CA LEU A 7 -10.44 -10.03 -38.25
C LEU A 7 -10.57 -8.61 -38.85
N GLU A 8 -11.77 -8.07 -39.05
CA GLU A 8 -11.95 -6.71 -39.55
C GLU A 8 -11.64 -5.67 -38.49
N ARG A 9 -11.98 -5.94 -37.23
CA ARG A 9 -11.62 -5.10 -36.08
C ARG A 9 -10.11 -5.08 -35.87
N VAL A 10 -9.45 -6.23 -35.98
CA VAL A 10 -7.98 -6.33 -35.90
C VAL A 10 -7.31 -5.62 -37.08
N ARG A 11 -7.83 -5.75 -38.30
CA ARG A 11 -7.30 -5.01 -39.46
C ARG A 11 -7.48 -3.50 -39.30
N LEU A 12 -8.63 -3.06 -38.81
CA LEU A 12 -8.91 -1.65 -38.54
C LEU A 12 -7.97 -1.11 -37.46
N ALA A 13 -7.79 -1.82 -36.35
CA ALA A 13 -6.88 -1.43 -35.28
C ALA A 13 -5.42 -1.32 -35.78
N ARG A 14 -4.95 -2.28 -36.59
CA ARG A 14 -3.61 -2.24 -37.19
C ARG A 14 -3.45 -1.11 -38.22
N ALA A 15 -4.53 -0.72 -38.89
CA ALA A 15 -4.51 0.44 -39.79
C ALA A 15 -4.51 1.77 -39.04
N LEU A 16 -5.15 1.83 -37.86
CA LEU A 16 -5.19 3.03 -37.00
C LEU A 16 -3.88 3.23 -36.23
N PHE A 17 -3.16 2.16 -35.92
CA PHE A 17 -1.91 2.19 -35.14
C PHE A 17 -0.80 1.38 -35.83
N PRO A 18 -0.31 1.85 -37.00
CA PRO A 18 0.62 1.09 -37.84
C PRO A 18 1.99 0.89 -37.18
N ASP A 19 2.47 1.87 -36.42
CA ASP A 19 3.77 1.80 -35.74
C ASP A 19 3.74 0.76 -34.60
N LEU A 20 2.67 0.76 -33.81
CA LEU A 20 2.45 -0.22 -32.74
C LEU A 20 2.29 -1.65 -33.31
N ALA A 21 1.61 -1.79 -34.44
CA ALA A 21 1.46 -3.09 -35.10
C ALA A 21 2.80 -3.62 -35.61
N ALA A 22 3.64 -2.76 -36.17
CA ALA A 22 4.98 -3.13 -36.65
C ALA A 22 5.92 -3.50 -35.48
N GLU A 23 5.81 -2.80 -34.36
CA GLU A 23 6.55 -3.11 -33.14
C GLU A 23 6.16 -4.48 -32.56
N LEU A 24 4.85 -4.75 -32.48
CA LEU A 24 4.30 -6.03 -32.00
C LEU A 24 4.71 -7.20 -32.92
N ASP A 25 4.65 -7.02 -34.24
CA ASP A 25 5.09 -8.01 -35.22
C ASP A 25 6.61 -8.26 -35.12
N GLY A 26 7.38 -7.19 -34.92
CA GLY A 26 8.82 -7.26 -34.71
C GLY A 26 9.18 -7.98 -33.41
N ALA A 27 8.38 -7.83 -32.35
CA ALA A 27 8.56 -8.54 -31.08
C ALA A 27 8.20 -10.03 -31.23
N LEU A 28 7.06 -10.35 -31.83
CA LEU A 28 6.64 -11.73 -32.08
C LEU A 28 7.68 -12.49 -32.95
N ALA A 29 8.27 -11.82 -33.93
CA ALA A 29 9.33 -12.37 -34.76
C ALA A 29 10.66 -12.57 -34.00
N ARG A 30 10.96 -11.72 -33.01
CA ARG A 30 12.17 -11.80 -32.16
C ARG A 30 12.08 -12.88 -31.09
N HIS A 31 10.89 -13.07 -30.50
CA HIS A 31 10.67 -14.00 -29.39
C HIS A 31 10.23 -15.40 -29.87
N GLY A 32 9.87 -15.55 -31.15
CA GLY A 32 9.57 -16.84 -31.77
C GLY A 32 8.18 -17.37 -31.38
N GLY A 33 7.37 -17.72 -32.37
CA GLY A 33 5.95 -18.07 -32.18
C GLY A 33 5.64 -19.33 -31.34
N ASP A 34 6.64 -19.96 -30.71
CA ASP A 34 6.47 -21.12 -29.81
C ASP A 34 6.75 -20.80 -28.33
N ASP A 35 7.35 -19.65 -28.00
CA ASP A 35 7.61 -19.26 -26.61
C ASP A 35 6.65 -18.15 -26.17
N THR A 36 5.38 -18.55 -26.03
CA THR A 36 4.28 -17.68 -25.60
C THR A 36 4.54 -17.04 -24.23
N ALA A 37 5.23 -17.73 -23.33
CA ALA A 37 5.60 -17.19 -22.02
C ALA A 37 6.60 -16.04 -22.14
N SER A 38 7.64 -16.16 -22.96
CA SER A 38 8.58 -15.05 -23.18
C SER A 38 7.95 -13.85 -23.86
N PHE A 39 6.94 -14.06 -24.71
CA PHE A 39 6.20 -12.96 -25.34
C PHE A 39 5.26 -12.27 -24.36
N ASP A 40 4.55 -13.03 -23.52
CA ASP A 40 3.67 -12.49 -22.48
C ASP A 40 4.49 -11.70 -21.44
N ASP A 41 5.65 -12.22 -21.00
CA ASP A 41 6.57 -11.50 -20.10
C ASP A 41 7.08 -10.18 -20.72
N TRP A 42 7.37 -10.19 -22.02
CA TRP A 42 7.76 -8.97 -22.74
C TRP A 42 6.58 -8.00 -22.88
N LEU A 43 5.38 -8.50 -23.17
CA LEU A 43 4.18 -7.69 -23.32
C LEU A 43 3.79 -7.05 -22.00
N ASP A 44 3.89 -7.78 -20.88
CA ASP A 44 3.68 -7.26 -19.53
C ASP A 44 4.74 -6.22 -19.18
N GLY A 45 6.01 -6.44 -19.55
CA GLY A 45 7.09 -5.46 -19.41
C GLY A 45 6.85 -4.18 -20.22
N ALA A 46 6.46 -4.31 -21.49
CA ALA A 46 6.20 -3.20 -22.39
C ALA A 46 4.91 -2.45 -22.02
N ALA A 47 3.86 -3.16 -21.57
CA ALA A 47 2.65 -2.54 -21.05
C ALA A 47 2.94 -1.79 -19.74
N THR A 48 3.78 -2.34 -18.87
CA THR A 48 4.25 -1.65 -17.66
C THR A 48 5.06 -0.40 -18.01
N GLU A 49 5.91 -0.44 -19.04
CA GLU A 49 6.69 0.72 -19.50
C GLU A 49 5.81 1.78 -20.17
N MET A 50 4.82 1.40 -20.97
CA MET A 50 3.91 2.32 -21.67
C MET A 50 2.82 2.90 -20.78
N LEU A 51 2.31 2.13 -19.82
CA LEU A 51 1.19 2.52 -18.94
C LEU A 51 1.68 3.01 -17.57
N GLY A 52 2.94 2.72 -17.19
CA GLY A 52 3.51 3.05 -15.88
C GLY A 52 3.57 4.54 -15.53
N GLY A 53 3.32 5.44 -16.49
CA GLY A 53 3.22 6.88 -16.26
C GLY A 53 1.80 7.44 -16.10
N ILE A 54 0.77 6.74 -16.59
CA ILE A 54 -0.58 7.32 -16.77
C ILE A 54 -1.27 7.64 -15.42
N GLY A 55 -0.88 6.93 -14.36
CA GLY A 55 -1.47 7.09 -13.03
C GLY A 55 -0.98 8.29 -12.23
N PHE A 56 0.20 8.84 -12.57
CA PHE A 56 0.85 9.92 -11.82
C PHE A 56 1.21 11.14 -12.68
N ASP A 57 0.57 11.32 -13.83
CA ASP A 57 0.80 12.45 -14.75
C ASP A 57 0.68 13.84 -14.06
N GLU A 58 -0.06 13.93 -12.95
CA GLU A 58 -0.18 15.14 -12.12
C GLU A 58 1.09 15.45 -11.29
N VAL A 59 1.99 14.48 -11.12
CA VAL A 59 3.25 14.62 -10.35
C VAL A 59 4.35 15.14 -11.26
N ALA A 60 4.57 16.45 -11.24
CA ALA A 60 5.52 17.11 -12.14
C ALA A 60 7.00 16.74 -11.94
N ASP A 61 7.40 16.27 -10.74
CA ASP A 61 8.78 15.89 -10.44
C ASP A 61 9.01 14.40 -10.79
N PRO A 62 9.85 14.06 -11.80
CA PRO A 62 10.09 12.69 -12.20
C PRO A 62 10.65 11.80 -11.08
N ALA A 63 11.43 12.36 -10.15
CA ALA A 63 11.97 11.59 -9.03
C ALA A 63 10.89 11.23 -8.01
N ILE A 64 9.87 12.10 -7.84
CA ILE A 64 8.72 11.81 -6.98
C ILE A 64 7.76 10.84 -7.67
N SER A 65 7.53 10.97 -9.00
CA SER A 65 6.76 9.98 -9.78
C SER A 65 7.35 8.59 -9.63
N ALA A 66 8.66 8.44 -9.85
CA ALA A 66 9.35 7.16 -9.69
C ALA A 66 9.20 6.56 -8.27
N ARG A 67 9.10 7.40 -7.22
CA ARG A 67 8.83 6.93 -5.85
C ARG A 67 7.40 6.44 -5.67
N PHE A 68 6.41 7.10 -6.31
CA PHE A 68 5.03 6.60 -6.33
C PHE A 68 4.94 5.26 -7.07
N GLU A 69 5.54 5.16 -8.25
CA GLU A 69 5.60 3.92 -9.05
C GLU A 69 6.23 2.77 -8.25
N ALA A 70 7.39 3.00 -7.64
CA ALA A 70 8.06 2.00 -6.82
C ALA A 70 7.20 1.56 -5.62
N ALA A 71 6.54 2.50 -4.95
CA ALA A 71 5.66 2.19 -3.84
C ALA A 71 4.41 1.41 -4.28
N PHE A 72 3.80 1.76 -5.41
CA PHE A 72 2.66 1.02 -5.95
C PHE A 72 3.05 -0.38 -6.45
N ALA A 73 4.26 -0.54 -7.00
CA ALA A 73 4.80 -1.86 -7.32
C ALA A 73 4.95 -2.73 -6.06
N ALA A 74 5.50 -2.18 -4.98
CA ALA A 74 5.62 -2.88 -3.70
C ALA A 74 4.24 -3.19 -3.08
N ALA A 75 3.30 -2.24 -3.18
CA ALA A 75 1.94 -2.40 -2.71
C ALA A 75 1.19 -3.49 -3.50
N ARG A 76 1.40 -3.59 -4.82
CA ARG A 76 0.81 -4.64 -5.66
C ARG A 76 1.30 -6.02 -5.25
N ALA A 77 2.62 -6.19 -5.06
CA ALA A 77 3.18 -7.44 -4.55
C ALA A 77 2.63 -7.80 -3.15
N ALA A 78 2.45 -6.81 -2.27
CA ALA A 78 1.84 -7.03 -0.96
C ALA A 78 0.33 -7.40 -1.06
N ALA A 79 -0.40 -6.74 -1.95
CA ALA A 79 -1.82 -6.95 -2.21
C ALA A 79 -2.10 -8.35 -2.77
N ASP A 80 -1.21 -8.86 -3.64
CA ASP A 80 -1.24 -10.23 -4.14
C ASP A 80 -1.10 -11.25 -3.00
N ARG A 81 -0.17 -11.02 -2.06
CA ARG A 81 -0.04 -11.86 -0.85
C ARG A 81 -1.29 -11.83 0.04
N LEU A 82 -2.01 -10.71 0.06
CA LEU A 82 -3.26 -10.54 0.81
C LEU A 82 -4.49 -11.14 0.08
N GLY A 83 -4.36 -11.46 -1.21
CA GLY A 83 -5.48 -11.87 -2.05
C GLY A 83 -6.53 -10.76 -2.17
N ALA A 84 -6.10 -9.50 -2.20
CA ALA A 84 -6.95 -8.33 -2.38
C ALA A 84 -6.38 -7.50 -3.54
N PRO A 85 -7.12 -7.29 -4.64
CA PRO A 85 -6.58 -6.55 -5.78
C PRO A 85 -6.37 -5.08 -5.39
N LEU A 86 -5.15 -4.58 -5.61
CA LEU A 86 -4.83 -3.17 -5.44
C LEU A 86 -5.54 -2.34 -6.53
N PRO A 87 -6.27 -1.28 -6.18
CA PRO A 87 -6.80 -0.35 -7.18
C PRO A 87 -5.68 0.40 -7.91
N GLU A 88 -5.89 0.68 -9.19
CA GLU A 88 -4.97 1.50 -9.97
C GLU A 88 -4.93 2.95 -9.44
N PRO A 89 -3.82 3.70 -9.62
CA PRO A 89 -3.68 5.07 -9.14
C PRO A 89 -4.83 6.00 -9.56
N GLU A 90 -5.35 5.84 -10.77
CA GLU A 90 -6.46 6.64 -11.31
C GLU A 90 -7.76 6.45 -10.51
N ALA A 91 -7.96 5.29 -9.90
CA ALA A 91 -9.09 5.05 -9.02
C ALA A 91 -8.99 5.88 -7.74
N PHE A 92 -7.77 6.06 -7.21
CA PHE A 92 -7.52 6.95 -6.07
C PHE A 92 -7.73 8.41 -6.45
N THR A 93 -7.27 8.83 -7.64
CA THR A 93 -7.54 10.17 -8.18
C THR A 93 -9.04 10.41 -8.32
N ALA A 94 -9.78 9.46 -8.90
CA ALA A 94 -11.23 9.53 -9.05
C ALA A 94 -11.98 9.56 -7.70
N ALA A 95 -11.44 8.91 -6.67
CA ALA A 95 -11.94 8.98 -5.30
C ALA A 95 -11.65 10.33 -4.61
N GLY A 96 -10.74 11.13 -5.16
CA GLY A 96 -10.40 12.46 -4.66
C GLY A 96 -9.07 12.54 -3.89
N VAL A 97 -8.17 11.57 -4.03
CA VAL A 97 -6.83 11.63 -3.44
C VAL A 97 -6.01 12.75 -4.11
N PRO A 98 -5.45 13.70 -3.34
CA PRO A 98 -4.76 14.86 -3.91
C PRO A 98 -3.27 14.56 -4.18
N PHE A 99 -2.95 13.86 -5.29
CA PHE A 99 -1.59 13.44 -5.62
C PHE A 99 -0.56 14.57 -5.64
N GLU A 100 -0.89 15.75 -6.17
CA GLU A 100 0.02 16.92 -6.14
C GLU A 100 0.41 17.33 -4.72
N ARG A 101 -0.54 17.28 -3.77
CA ARG A 101 -0.29 17.59 -2.36
C ARG A 101 0.57 16.51 -1.72
N LEU A 102 0.30 15.24 -2.02
CA LEU A 102 1.11 14.13 -1.51
C LEU A 102 2.55 14.22 -2.06
N ALA A 103 2.72 14.50 -3.36
CA ALA A 103 4.01 14.72 -3.99
C ALA A 103 4.79 15.86 -3.33
N SER A 104 4.12 16.99 -3.05
CA SER A 104 4.71 18.12 -2.35
C SER A 104 5.19 17.75 -0.94
N ALA A 105 4.42 16.94 -0.22
CA ALA A 105 4.82 16.45 1.11
C ALA A 105 6.03 15.48 1.02
N MET A 106 6.05 14.57 0.05
CA MET A 106 7.18 13.67 -0.18
C MET A 106 8.47 14.39 -0.62
N ALA A 107 8.35 15.52 -1.30
CA ALA A 107 9.48 16.37 -1.65
C ALA A 107 10.03 17.10 -0.41
N ALA A 108 9.16 17.49 0.52
CA ALA A 108 9.53 18.12 1.78
C ALA A 108 10.12 17.13 2.81
N ASP A 109 9.68 15.87 2.79
CA ASP A 109 10.15 14.82 3.69
C ASP A 109 10.43 13.51 2.93
N PRO A 110 11.71 13.14 2.75
CA PRO A 110 12.09 11.94 2.02
C PRO A 110 11.72 10.64 2.76
N GLU A 111 11.40 10.68 4.05
CA GLU A 111 10.98 9.49 4.80
C GLU A 111 9.51 9.13 4.56
N LEU A 112 8.71 10.00 3.95
CA LEU A 112 7.32 9.72 3.63
C LEU A 112 7.19 8.72 2.48
N LEU A 113 6.45 7.63 2.72
CA LEU A 113 6.13 6.62 1.72
C LEU A 113 4.61 6.62 1.47
N PRO A 114 4.15 6.63 0.21
CA PRO A 114 2.73 6.43 -0.09
C PRO A 114 2.34 4.98 0.20
N VAL A 115 1.30 4.80 1.01
CA VAL A 115 0.83 3.49 1.47
C VAL A 115 -0.65 3.33 1.10
N PRO A 116 -0.95 2.60 0.02
CA PRO A 116 -2.29 2.11 -0.24
C PRO A 116 -2.66 1.05 0.80
N ALA A 117 -3.74 1.25 1.56
CA ALA A 117 -4.11 0.37 2.67
C ALA A 117 -5.50 -0.25 2.48
N PRO A 118 -5.63 -1.59 2.46
CA PRO A 118 -6.93 -2.27 2.43
C PRO A 118 -7.51 -2.43 3.84
N HIS A 119 -8.72 -1.96 4.04
CA HIS A 119 -9.44 -2.04 5.31
C HIS A 119 -10.46 -3.18 5.30
N GLY A 120 -10.65 -3.81 6.47
CA GLY A 120 -11.66 -4.87 6.68
C GLY A 120 -11.32 -6.24 6.08
N LEU A 121 -10.04 -6.58 5.95
CA LEU A 121 -9.59 -7.90 5.47
C LEU A 121 -9.73 -9.03 6.51
N GLY A 122 -9.68 -8.70 7.79
CA GLY A 122 -9.69 -9.62 8.92
C GLY A 122 -8.32 -10.21 9.26
N SER A 123 -8.15 -10.64 10.51
CA SER A 123 -6.84 -11.04 11.07
C SER A 123 -6.19 -12.23 10.36
N GLU A 124 -6.99 -13.17 9.86
CA GLU A 124 -6.48 -14.38 9.21
C GLU A 124 -5.77 -14.09 7.88
N ARG A 125 -6.28 -13.12 7.10
CA ARG A 125 -5.62 -12.72 5.83
C ARG A 125 -4.29 -12.05 6.11
N TRP A 126 -4.26 -11.11 7.06
CA TRP A 126 -3.04 -10.46 7.49
C TRP A 126 -2.00 -11.47 7.99
N ARG A 127 -2.39 -12.37 8.91
CA ARG A 127 -1.48 -13.40 9.43
C ARG A 127 -0.88 -14.28 8.33
N ARG A 128 -1.68 -14.68 7.34
CA ARG A 128 -1.20 -15.46 6.20
C ARG A 128 -0.18 -14.70 5.36
N ALA A 129 -0.44 -13.42 5.09
CA ALA A 129 0.47 -12.58 4.31
C ALA A 129 1.84 -12.41 4.99
N PHE A 130 1.86 -12.31 6.33
CA PHE A 130 3.08 -12.21 7.13
C PHE A 130 3.78 -13.55 7.40
N ALA A 131 3.18 -14.70 7.12
CA ALA A 131 3.80 -16.01 7.40
C ALA A 131 4.80 -16.47 6.31
N HIS A 132 5.37 -15.54 5.53
CA HIS A 132 6.20 -15.83 4.35
C HIS A 132 7.60 -15.26 4.51
N GLY A 133 8.58 -16.17 4.66
CA GLY A 133 10.02 -16.11 4.29
C GLY A 133 10.90 -14.98 4.85
N ASP A 134 10.42 -13.74 4.73
CA ASP A 134 11.16 -12.51 4.99
C ASP A 134 10.80 -11.90 6.37
N VAL A 135 9.66 -12.31 6.91
CA VAL A 135 9.18 -12.08 8.28
C VAL A 135 8.52 -13.37 8.75
N ASP A 136 8.70 -13.70 10.03
CA ASP A 136 8.28 -14.98 10.62
C ASP A 136 6.80 -14.99 11.05
N GLY A 137 6.10 -13.85 10.92
CA GLY A 137 4.66 -13.78 11.14
C GLY A 137 4.14 -12.47 11.74
N LEU A 138 2.83 -12.47 11.98
CA LEU A 138 2.09 -11.41 12.66
C LEU A 138 1.55 -11.93 14.00
N VAL A 139 2.03 -11.36 15.11
CA VAL A 139 1.60 -11.72 16.46
C VAL A 139 0.69 -10.63 17.02
N LEU A 140 -0.48 -11.03 17.53
CA LEU A 140 -1.49 -10.13 18.08
C LEU A 140 -1.66 -10.41 19.57
N ALA A 141 -1.63 -9.36 20.40
CA ALA A 141 -2.04 -9.46 21.80
C ALA A 141 -3.53 -9.82 21.90
N THR A 142 -3.93 -10.43 23.01
CA THR A 142 -5.30 -10.93 23.23
C THR A 142 -6.37 -9.85 22.99
N GLU A 143 -6.14 -8.63 23.47
CA GLU A 143 -7.06 -7.50 23.30
C GLU A 143 -7.13 -7.04 21.85
N ALA A 144 -5.97 -6.89 21.18
CA ALA A 144 -5.91 -6.53 19.77
C ALA A 144 -6.58 -7.59 18.88
N LEU A 145 -6.46 -8.88 19.21
CA LEU A 145 -7.13 -9.97 18.50
C LEU A 145 -8.65 -9.92 18.71
N ARG A 146 -9.12 -9.65 19.93
CA ARG A 146 -10.56 -9.59 20.24
C ARG A 146 -11.27 -8.48 19.47
N GLU A 147 -10.60 -7.35 19.29
CA GLU A 147 -11.15 -6.15 18.65
C GLU A 147 -10.51 -5.88 17.28
N PHE A 148 -9.93 -6.91 16.66
CA PHE A 148 -9.15 -6.76 15.43
C PHE A 148 -9.99 -6.16 14.30
N ASP A 149 -11.20 -6.66 14.08
CA ASP A 149 -12.07 -6.18 13.01
C ASP A 149 -12.39 -4.68 13.13
N ALA A 150 -12.48 -4.16 14.36
CA ALA A 150 -12.69 -2.73 14.59
C ALA A 150 -11.45 -1.89 14.25
N LEU A 151 -10.24 -2.39 14.55
CA LEU A 151 -8.99 -1.73 14.16
C LEU A 151 -8.75 -1.80 12.65
N ASP A 152 -9.11 -2.91 12.03
CA ASP A 152 -8.89 -3.20 10.62
C ASP A 152 -9.88 -2.46 9.71
N ALA A 153 -11.12 -2.24 10.17
CA ALA A 153 -12.12 -1.46 9.45
C ALA A 153 -11.97 0.07 9.66
N LEU A 154 -11.10 0.51 10.57
CA LEU A 154 -10.93 1.93 10.88
C LEU A 154 -10.23 2.64 9.71
N ASP A 155 -10.94 3.51 9.02
CA ASP A 155 -10.44 4.26 7.86
C ASP A 155 -10.02 5.71 8.19
N ALA A 156 -10.28 6.18 9.41
CA ALA A 156 -10.01 7.55 9.83
C ALA A 156 -9.18 7.64 11.11
N THR A 157 -8.50 8.79 11.26
CA THR A 157 -7.88 9.18 12.53
C THR A 157 -8.95 9.90 13.39
N PRO A 158 -9.14 9.55 14.68
CA PRO A 158 -10.20 10.10 15.54
C PRO A 158 -10.19 11.62 15.80
N THR A 159 -9.38 12.40 15.09
CA THR A 159 -9.09 13.82 15.33
C THR A 159 -10.14 14.79 14.77
N GLY A 160 -11.30 14.31 14.32
CA GLY A 160 -12.36 15.15 13.74
C GLY A 160 -12.04 15.65 12.33
N GLU A 161 -10.96 15.14 11.73
CA GLU A 161 -10.67 15.29 10.30
C GLU A 161 -11.61 14.39 9.50
N ALA A 162 -11.94 14.83 8.28
CA ALA A 162 -12.71 14.01 7.35
C ALA A 162 -11.96 12.71 7.08
N ALA A 163 -12.68 11.59 6.98
CA ALA A 163 -12.07 10.33 6.54
C ALA A 163 -11.36 10.54 5.20
N PRO A 164 -10.17 9.95 5.01
CA PRO A 164 -9.46 10.06 3.74
C PRO A 164 -10.31 9.53 2.59
N PRO A 165 -10.13 10.08 1.38
CA PRO A 165 -10.70 9.50 0.17
C PRO A 165 -10.40 8.00 0.07
N ALA A 166 -11.38 7.23 -0.37
CA ALA A 166 -11.26 5.78 -0.42
C ALA A 166 -11.88 5.20 -1.68
N VAL A 167 -11.28 4.12 -2.17
CA VAL A 167 -11.73 3.34 -3.31
C VAL A 167 -12.41 2.07 -2.82
N GLU A 168 -13.64 1.83 -3.27
CA GLU A 168 -14.33 0.57 -3.03
C GLU A 168 -13.89 -0.47 -4.07
N ALA A 169 -13.25 -1.55 -3.61
CA ALA A 169 -12.80 -2.65 -4.45
C ALA A 169 -13.77 -3.85 -4.38
N PRO A 170 -13.72 -4.78 -5.35
CA PRO A 170 -14.52 -6.00 -5.31
C PRO A 170 -14.35 -6.77 -4.00
N GLY A 171 -15.44 -7.37 -3.51
CA GLY A 171 -15.42 -8.11 -2.24
C GLY A 171 -15.60 -7.24 -0.99
N GLY A 172 -15.94 -5.95 -1.16
CA GLY A 172 -16.22 -5.04 -0.04
C GLY A 172 -14.98 -4.56 0.70
N VAL A 173 -13.80 -4.68 0.05
CA VAL A 173 -12.54 -4.14 0.57
C VAL A 173 -12.45 -2.68 0.21
N ARG A 174 -12.24 -1.84 1.22
CA ARG A 174 -12.08 -0.39 1.05
C ARG A 174 -10.60 -0.04 1.09
N TRP A 175 -10.12 0.70 0.11
CA TRP A 175 -8.72 1.10 0.02
C TRP A 175 -8.55 2.59 0.28
N THR A 176 -7.64 2.96 1.17
CA THR A 176 -7.21 4.36 1.38
C THR A 176 -5.80 4.55 0.85
N LEU A 177 -5.38 5.79 0.62
CA LEU A 177 -4.01 6.13 0.28
C LEU A 177 -3.57 7.36 1.09
N ARG A 178 -2.57 7.16 1.95
CA ARG A 178 -1.90 8.24 2.69
C ARG A 178 -0.39 8.04 2.68
N LEU A 179 0.35 9.09 2.97
CA LEU A 179 1.78 9.01 3.23
C LEU A 179 2.00 8.61 4.68
N VAL A 180 2.84 7.61 4.93
CA VAL A 180 3.26 7.20 6.26
C VAL A 180 4.77 7.35 6.38
N PRO A 181 5.29 7.99 7.46
CA PRO A 181 6.73 8.01 7.71
C PRO A 181 7.30 6.59 7.78
N ALA A 182 8.31 6.30 6.96
CA ALA A 182 8.93 4.99 6.80
C ALA A 182 10.37 4.92 7.35
N GLY A 183 10.87 5.98 8.00
CA GLY A 183 12.16 5.98 8.71
C GLY A 183 12.25 4.88 9.77
N HIS A 184 13.44 4.49 10.20
CA HIS A 184 13.65 3.32 11.08
C HIS A 184 12.88 3.37 12.41
N ARG A 185 12.65 4.57 12.96
CA ARG A 185 11.90 4.81 14.20
C ARG A 185 10.78 5.83 13.94
N PRO A 186 9.76 5.93 14.81
CA PRO A 186 8.69 6.90 14.66
C PRO A 186 9.28 8.31 14.67
N ALA A 187 8.78 9.17 13.78
CA ALA A 187 9.23 10.57 13.68
C ALA A 187 9.03 11.36 14.98
N ARG A 188 8.11 10.92 15.85
CA ARG A 188 7.83 11.55 17.14
C ARG A 188 7.87 10.51 18.25
N LEU A 189 8.83 10.59 19.17
CA LEU A 189 9.00 9.71 20.33
C LEU A 189 8.61 10.39 21.64
N GLY A 190 8.39 9.60 22.70
CA GLY A 190 8.07 10.12 24.02
C GLY A 190 6.62 10.58 24.17
N LEU A 191 5.77 10.30 23.18
CA LEU A 191 4.41 10.82 23.12
C LEU A 191 3.39 9.78 23.64
N GLY A 192 2.45 10.27 24.44
CA GLY A 192 1.25 9.50 24.78
C GLY A 192 0.25 9.43 23.62
N PHE A 193 -0.71 8.52 23.70
CA PHE A 193 -1.70 8.28 22.63
C PHE A 193 -2.51 9.53 22.24
N SER A 194 -2.73 10.48 23.15
CA SER A 194 -3.46 11.72 22.85
C SER A 194 -2.75 12.68 21.89
N HIS A 195 -1.47 12.46 21.58
CA HIS A 195 -0.64 13.34 20.75
C HIS A 195 -0.58 12.91 19.28
N GLY A 196 -1.64 12.24 18.80
CA GLY A 196 -1.81 11.88 17.39
C GLY A 196 -1.80 13.10 16.45
N PRO A 197 -1.90 12.89 15.13
CA PRO A 197 -2.53 11.73 14.50
C PRO A 197 -1.67 10.46 14.45
N HIS A 198 -2.32 9.31 14.40
CA HIS A 198 -1.69 7.97 14.34
C HIS A 198 -2.09 7.26 13.04
N PRO A 199 -1.21 6.40 12.49
CA PRO A 199 -1.57 5.54 11.37
C PRO A 199 -2.55 4.47 11.86
N THR A 200 -3.43 4.02 10.97
CA THR A 200 -4.34 2.91 11.20
C THR A 200 -3.57 1.58 11.21
N LEU A 201 -4.24 0.52 11.68
CA LEU A 201 -3.66 -0.82 11.65
C LEU A 201 -3.35 -1.27 10.20
N PRO A 202 -4.28 -1.17 9.22
CA PRO A 202 -3.98 -1.54 7.83
C PRO A 202 -2.79 -0.81 7.22
N GLU A 203 -2.64 0.49 7.50
CA GLU A 203 -1.51 1.28 6.97
C GLU A 203 -0.17 0.80 7.52
N MET A 204 -0.09 0.53 8.83
CA MET A 204 1.15 0.02 9.40
C MET A 204 1.46 -1.40 8.92
N LEU A 205 0.45 -2.25 8.73
CA LEU A 205 0.66 -3.60 8.20
C LEU A 205 1.07 -3.57 6.72
N MET A 206 0.44 -2.72 5.90
CA MET A 206 0.85 -2.52 4.50
C MET A 206 2.25 -1.94 4.40
N LEU A 207 2.59 -0.93 5.19
CA LEU A 207 3.94 -0.37 5.20
C LEU A 207 4.99 -1.46 5.45
N GLN A 208 4.74 -2.35 6.41
CA GLN A 208 5.67 -3.46 6.67
C GLN A 208 5.75 -4.43 5.50
N LEU A 209 4.62 -4.87 4.95
CA LEU A 209 4.63 -5.78 3.79
C LEU A 209 5.32 -5.14 2.59
N MET A 210 5.03 -3.88 2.27
CA MET A 210 5.66 -3.15 1.17
C MET A 210 7.17 -3.11 1.32
N ARG A 211 7.68 -2.77 2.50
CA ARG A 211 9.13 -2.76 2.77
C ARG A 211 9.74 -4.14 2.57
N VAL A 212 9.09 -5.16 3.12
CA VAL A 212 9.50 -6.56 2.95
C VAL A 212 9.52 -6.96 1.46
N MET A 213 8.52 -6.56 0.67
CA MET A 213 8.43 -6.87 -0.76
C MET A 213 9.54 -6.20 -1.56
N SER A 214 9.96 -5.01 -1.13
CA SER A 214 11.07 -4.26 -1.71
C SER A 214 12.45 -4.71 -1.21
N GLY A 215 12.53 -5.75 -0.37
CA GLY A 215 13.79 -6.20 0.24
C GLY A 215 14.37 -5.20 1.25
N GLU A 216 13.55 -4.28 1.74
CA GLU A 216 13.91 -3.32 2.76
C GLU A 216 13.63 -3.84 4.17
N PRO A 217 14.39 -3.42 5.20
CA PRO A 217 14.14 -3.84 6.57
C PRO A 217 12.80 -3.27 7.07
N PRO A 218 12.03 -4.05 7.87
CA PRO A 218 10.85 -3.55 8.58
C PRO A 218 11.17 -2.33 9.47
N VAL A 219 10.15 -1.51 9.74
CA VAL A 219 10.27 -0.36 10.64
C VAL A 219 10.04 -0.72 12.11
N ASP A 220 10.46 0.16 13.03
CA ASP A 220 10.20 0.06 14.47
C ASP A 220 10.86 -1.14 15.16
N ALA A 221 12.11 -1.48 14.80
CA ALA A 221 12.86 -2.55 15.46
C ALA A 221 13.21 -2.25 16.94
N GLU A 222 13.24 -0.97 17.32
CA GLU A 222 13.73 -0.48 18.62
C GLU A 222 12.74 0.47 19.32
N SER A 223 11.52 0.54 18.80
CA SER A 223 10.51 1.51 19.18
C SER A 223 9.12 0.98 18.90
N PHE A 224 8.10 1.67 19.40
CA PHE A 224 6.71 1.32 19.23
C PHE A 224 5.98 2.49 18.59
N THR A 225 5.11 2.21 17.63
CA THR A 225 4.22 3.20 17.01
C THR A 225 2.80 2.97 17.53
N TRP A 226 2.17 3.99 18.09
CA TRP A 226 0.74 3.97 18.38
C TRP A 226 -0.07 3.80 17.10
N LEU A 227 -1.15 3.03 17.18
CA LEU A 227 -2.11 2.85 16.09
C LEU A 227 -3.39 3.60 16.39
N SER A 228 -4.04 4.11 15.35
CA SER A 228 -5.33 4.77 15.43
C SER A 228 -6.40 3.84 16.01
N GLY A 229 -7.35 4.44 16.73
CA GLY A 229 -8.43 3.72 17.41
C GLY A 229 -8.11 3.39 18.86
N SER A 230 -9.18 3.29 19.66
CA SER A 230 -9.10 2.88 21.05
C SER A 230 -9.83 1.56 21.26
N LEU A 231 -9.31 0.73 22.14
CA LEU A 231 -9.82 -0.59 22.48
C LEU A 231 -10.38 -0.60 23.91
N ALA A 232 -11.13 -1.66 24.24
CA ALA A 232 -11.62 -1.94 25.58
C ALA A 232 -12.34 -0.72 26.21
N ASP A 233 -13.29 -0.15 25.45
CA ASP A 233 -14.09 1.02 25.79
C ASP A 233 -13.25 2.30 26.03
N GLY A 234 -12.18 2.48 25.26
CA GLY A 234 -11.34 3.68 25.33
C GLY A 234 -10.18 3.59 26.30
N ARG A 235 -10.00 2.47 27.00
CA ARG A 235 -8.95 2.32 28.02
C ARG A 235 -7.59 2.00 27.42
N LEU A 236 -7.57 1.26 26.31
CA LEU A 236 -6.36 0.78 25.66
C LEU A 236 -6.23 1.39 24.26
N ALA A 237 -5.00 1.44 23.77
CA ALA A 237 -4.69 1.65 22.35
C ALA A 237 -3.74 0.56 21.88
N ALA A 238 -3.88 0.18 20.61
CA ALA A 238 -2.96 -0.73 19.96
C ALA A 238 -1.66 -0.01 19.59
N ARG A 239 -0.57 -0.75 19.56
CA ARG A 239 0.73 -0.26 19.11
C ARG A 239 1.47 -1.36 18.34
N HIS A 240 2.17 -0.92 17.31
CA HIS A 240 2.99 -1.72 16.43
C HIS A 240 4.45 -1.72 16.89
N VAL A 241 5.15 -2.83 16.69
CA VAL A 241 6.61 -2.98 16.76
C VAL A 241 7.04 -4.12 15.82
N TYR A 242 8.23 -4.01 15.24
CA TYR A 242 8.91 -5.16 14.63
C TYR A 242 9.89 -5.75 15.65
N ASP A 243 9.72 -7.02 15.98
CA ASP A 243 10.61 -7.74 16.89
C ASP A 243 11.70 -8.43 16.09
N ALA A 244 12.84 -7.76 15.93
CA ALA A 244 13.96 -8.28 15.13
C ALA A 244 14.58 -9.57 15.70
N SER A 245 14.37 -9.87 16.99
CA SER A 245 14.90 -11.11 17.59
C SER A 245 14.09 -12.33 17.19
N ASP A 246 12.79 -12.15 17.04
CA ASP A 246 11.83 -13.20 16.68
C ASP A 246 11.40 -13.12 15.21
N GLY A 247 11.86 -12.12 14.44
CA GLY A 247 11.49 -11.92 13.05
C GLY A 247 10.02 -11.55 12.81
N VAL A 248 9.27 -11.17 13.85
CA VAL A 248 7.81 -10.99 13.77
C VAL A 248 7.36 -9.53 13.87
N VAL A 249 6.28 -9.20 13.19
CA VAL A 249 5.52 -7.97 13.46
C VAL A 249 4.57 -8.23 14.63
N ARG A 250 4.59 -7.37 15.64
CA ARG A 250 3.73 -7.50 16.83
C ARG A 250 2.77 -6.32 16.96
N ILE A 251 1.49 -6.64 17.17
CA ILE A 251 0.47 -5.67 17.59
C ILE A 251 0.17 -5.94 19.06
N SER A 252 0.65 -5.05 19.93
CA SER A 252 0.41 -5.11 21.38
C SER A 252 -0.53 -4.00 21.82
N CYS A 253 -1.02 -4.05 23.06
CA CYS A 253 -1.90 -3.03 23.63
C CYS A 253 -1.25 -2.36 24.84
N ARG A 254 -1.54 -1.08 25.04
CA ARG A 254 -1.17 -0.32 26.25
C ARG A 254 -2.27 0.65 26.63
N GLU A 255 -2.29 1.07 27.89
CA GLU A 255 -3.21 2.11 28.36
C GLU A 255 -2.97 3.41 27.60
N VAL A 256 -4.03 4.11 27.22
CA VAL A 256 -3.95 5.36 26.43
C VAL A 256 -3.14 6.47 27.13
N GLY A 257 -3.09 6.46 28.46
CA GLY A 257 -2.28 7.39 29.27
C GLY A 257 -0.80 6.98 29.39
N SER A 258 -0.41 5.83 28.86
CA SER A 258 0.99 5.38 28.88
C SER A 258 1.86 6.26 27.99
N GLN A 259 3.07 6.54 28.47
CA GLN A 259 4.12 7.23 27.71
C GLN A 259 5.46 6.55 27.97
N GLY A 260 6.41 6.70 27.05
CA GLY A 260 7.75 6.15 27.22
C GLY A 260 8.70 6.60 26.13
N PRO A 261 10.01 6.56 26.37
CA PRO A 261 11.02 7.10 25.45
C PRO A 261 11.07 6.36 24.10
N HIS A 262 10.59 5.12 24.06
CA HIS A 262 10.56 4.28 22.86
C HIS A 262 9.18 4.24 22.20
N LEU A 263 8.19 4.95 22.74
CA LEU A 263 6.81 4.94 22.26
C LEU A 263 6.50 6.25 21.55
N GLY A 264 5.95 6.16 20.35
CA GLY A 264 5.83 7.29 19.46
C GLY A 264 4.69 7.20 18.47
N ALA A 265 4.69 8.13 17.52
CA ALA A 265 3.74 8.23 16.44
C ALA A 265 4.46 8.40 15.10
N ARG A 266 3.84 7.86 14.05
CA ARG A 266 4.16 8.11 12.64
C ARG A 266 3.00 8.85 12.00
N PRO A 267 2.87 10.17 12.22
CA PRO A 267 1.70 10.93 11.79
C PRO A 267 1.51 10.78 10.28
N PRO A 268 0.41 10.16 9.81
CA PRO A 268 0.15 10.04 8.39
C PRO A 268 -0.19 11.40 7.78
N VAL A 269 0.03 11.56 6.49
CA VAL A 269 -0.32 12.75 5.70
C VAL A 269 -1.21 12.33 4.53
N GLY A 270 -2.42 12.87 4.44
CA GLY A 270 -3.36 12.60 3.35
C GLY A 270 -4.80 12.83 3.76
#